data_AF-A0A1A8C0N0-F1
#
_entry.id   AF-A0A1A8C0N0-F1
#
_cell.length_a   1.000
_cell.length_b   1.000
_cell.length_c   1.000
_cell.angle_alpha   90.00
_cell.angle_beta   90.00
_cell.angle_gamma   90.00
#
_symmetry.space_group_name_H-M   'P 1'
#
loop_
_entity.id
_entity.type
_entity.pdbx_description
1 polymer ?
#
loop_
_entity_poly.entity_id
_entity_poly.type
_entity_poly.pdbx_seq_one_letter_code
_entity_poly.pdbx_strand_id
1 'polypeptide(L)'
;AEPTTDKELEKQVQEPRNELPIPTDPSVRLGLEDNVETNGDLLEGLRRSERARNPTEKMRMHQDEEAKKREKRLLSTYEKWKLQIRKARNQLKVYMHESELWLLIEELKKSQIDITNIYSEIR
;
A
#
# COMPACT_ATOMS: atom_id res chain seq x y z
N ALA A 1 -74.21 -10.35 26.51
CA ALA A 1 -74.86 -9.30 25.69
C ALA A 1 -73.97 -9.09 24.48
N GLU A 2 -74.56 -9.23 23.29
CA GLU A 2 -73.97 -8.98 21.97
C GLU A 2 -73.60 -7.47 21.78
N PRO A 3 -73.23 -6.95 20.58
CA PRO A 3 -72.53 -7.48 19.39
C PRO A 3 -71.48 -6.47 18.83
N THR A 4 -71.01 -6.79 17.61
CA THR A 4 -70.84 -5.86 16.45
C THR A 4 -69.45 -5.30 16.10
N THR A 5 -68.99 -5.77 14.94
CA THR A 5 -68.09 -5.17 13.96
C THR A 5 -68.49 -3.76 13.52
N ASP A 6 -67.53 -2.89 13.24
CA ASP A 6 -67.56 -1.86 12.17
C ASP A 6 -66.11 -1.41 11.92
N LYS A 7 -65.50 -1.75 10.77
CA LYS A 7 -65.48 -0.98 9.50
C LYS A 7 -64.73 0.35 9.58
N GLU A 8 -63.57 0.33 8.91
CA GLU A 8 -63.17 1.27 7.86
C GLU A 8 -62.99 2.74 8.26
N LEU A 9 -61.77 3.27 8.07
CA LEU A 9 -61.51 4.36 7.12
C LEU A 9 -60.03 4.73 7.12
N GLU A 10 -59.41 4.33 6.02
CA GLU A 10 -58.15 4.83 5.48
C GLU A 10 -58.28 6.34 5.22
N LYS A 11 -57.40 7.15 5.82
CA LYS A 11 -57.13 8.51 5.35
C LYS A 11 -55.63 8.76 5.34
N GLN A 12 -55.05 8.63 4.16
CA GLN A 12 -53.85 9.33 3.77
C GLN A 12 -54.13 10.84 3.83
N VAL A 13 -53.29 11.59 4.55
CA VAL A 13 -53.14 13.03 4.31
C VAL A 13 -51.64 13.31 4.18
N GLN A 14 -51.31 13.73 2.97
CA GLN A 14 -50.01 14.14 2.46
C GLN A 14 -49.36 15.21 3.36
N GLU A 15 -48.12 14.99 3.78
CA GLU A 15 -47.25 16.04 4.31
C GLU A 15 -46.68 16.85 3.12
N PRO A 16 -46.79 18.19 3.08
CA PRO A 16 -46.18 18.98 2.02
C PRO A 16 -44.67 19.09 2.24
N ARG A 17 -43.88 18.51 1.34
CA ARG A 17 -42.44 18.74 1.26
C ARG A 17 -42.19 20.18 0.82
N ASN A 18 -41.70 21.01 1.72
CA ASN A 18 -41.12 22.30 1.39
C ASN A 18 -39.80 22.06 0.64
N GLU A 19 -39.79 22.21 -0.68
CA GLU A 19 -38.57 22.21 -1.48
C GLU A 19 -37.90 23.59 -1.38
N LEU A 20 -36.71 23.65 -0.76
CA LEU A 20 -35.84 24.82 -0.81
C LEU A 20 -35.17 24.88 -2.19
N PRO A 21 -35.08 26.06 -2.85
CA PRO A 21 -34.49 26.16 -4.17
C PRO A 21 -32.97 26.00 -4.09
N ILE A 22 -32.42 25.13 -4.94
CA ILE A 22 -30.97 24.98 -5.13
C ILE A 22 -30.46 26.21 -5.88
N PRO A 23 -29.51 27.01 -5.33
CA PRO A 23 -28.89 28.09 -6.07
C PRO A 23 -27.86 27.51 -7.05
N THR A 24 -28.16 27.59 -8.34
CA THR A 24 -27.20 27.31 -9.42
C THR A 24 -26.44 28.60 -9.73
N ASP A 25 -25.26 28.78 -9.14
CA ASP A 25 -24.30 29.78 -9.61
C ASP A 25 -22.95 29.11 -9.95
N PRO A 26 -22.55 29.04 -11.23
CA PRO A 26 -21.30 28.38 -11.66
C PRO A 26 -20.07 29.29 -11.60
N SER A 27 -20.04 30.31 -10.74
CA SER A 27 -19.03 31.36 -10.76
C SER A 27 -18.26 31.49 -9.45
N VAL A 28 -17.46 30.46 -9.11
CA VAL A 28 -16.19 30.68 -8.38
C VAL A 28 -15.15 29.76 -9.02
N ARG A 29 -14.61 30.24 -10.14
CA ARG A 29 -13.40 29.70 -10.77
C ARG A 29 -12.22 30.52 -10.26
N LEU A 30 -11.12 29.81 -9.97
CA LEU A 30 -9.72 30.23 -9.86
C LEU A 30 -9.15 30.51 -8.46
N GLY A 31 -8.32 29.56 -8.05
CA GLY A 31 -7.13 29.79 -7.21
C GLY A 31 -6.12 28.68 -7.47
N LEU A 32 -5.12 28.97 -8.31
CA LEU A 32 -3.81 28.31 -8.43
C LEU A 32 -3.19 28.04 -7.03
N GLU A 33 -2.27 27.14 -6.73
CA GLU A 33 -1.48 26.12 -7.44
C GLU A 33 -0.77 25.26 -6.35
N ASP A 34 -0.22 24.13 -6.80
CA ASP A 34 0.89 23.37 -6.22
C ASP A 34 0.72 22.44 -5.00
N ASN A 35 1.16 21.20 -5.26
CA ASN A 35 1.64 20.16 -4.34
C ASN A 35 0.61 19.45 -3.47
N VAL A 36 0.06 18.35 -3.99
CA VAL A 36 -0.41 17.24 -3.15
C VAL A 36 0.06 15.93 -3.76
N GLU A 37 1.05 15.34 -3.09
CA GLU A 37 1.41 13.92 -3.11
C GLU A 37 0.18 13.02 -3.29
N THR A 38 0.41 11.93 -4.00
CA THR A 38 -0.49 10.80 -4.24
C THR A 38 -1.36 10.43 -3.02
N ASN A 39 -2.51 11.07 -2.89
CA ASN A 39 -3.59 10.61 -2.03
C ASN A 39 -4.53 9.74 -2.87
N GLY A 40 -4.03 8.55 -3.24
CA GLY A 40 -4.83 7.52 -3.91
C GLY A 40 -5.92 6.89 -3.03
N ASP A 41 -6.07 7.35 -1.78
CA ASP A 41 -6.92 6.71 -0.77
C ASP A 41 -8.20 7.49 -0.42
N LEU A 42 -8.33 8.76 -0.84
CA LEU A 42 -9.48 9.58 -0.44
C LEU A 42 -10.72 9.47 -1.36
N LEU A 43 -10.63 8.70 -2.45
CA LEU A 43 -11.75 8.43 -3.37
C LEU A 43 -12.06 6.92 -3.49
N GLU A 44 -11.74 6.15 -2.45
CA GLU A 44 -11.97 4.70 -2.41
C GLU A 44 -13.32 4.35 -1.73
N GLY A 45 -14.09 5.34 -1.25
CA GLY A 45 -15.34 5.15 -0.49
C GLY A 45 -16.66 5.27 -1.26
N LEU A 46 -16.64 5.60 -2.56
CA LEU A 46 -17.88 5.77 -3.33
C LEU A 46 -18.31 4.44 -3.97
N ARG A 47 -19.08 3.64 -3.22
CA ARG A 47 -19.74 2.37 -3.62
C ARG A 47 -18.82 1.33 -4.29
N ARG A 48 -17.86 0.78 -3.56
CA ARG A 48 -17.15 -0.44 -4.00
C ARG A 48 -17.77 -1.68 -3.33
N SER A 49 -17.89 -2.76 -4.09
CA SER A 49 -18.45 -4.04 -3.62
C SER A 49 -17.62 -4.61 -2.48
N GLU A 50 -18.28 -5.04 -1.40
CA GLU A 50 -17.68 -5.73 -0.24
C GLU A 50 -17.20 -7.17 -0.56
N ARG A 51 -17.32 -7.63 -1.81
CA ARG A 51 -16.90 -9.00 -2.18
C ARG A 51 -15.39 -9.12 -2.13
N ALA A 52 -14.91 -10.20 -1.52
CA ALA A 52 -13.51 -10.58 -1.52
C ALA A 52 -12.98 -10.63 -2.97
N ARG A 53 -11.96 -9.82 -3.25
CA ARG A 53 -11.28 -9.79 -4.56
C ARG A 53 -10.22 -10.87 -4.58
N ASN A 54 -10.56 -12.03 -5.13
CA ASN A 54 -9.58 -13.08 -5.38
C ASN A 54 -8.80 -12.78 -6.67
N PRO A 55 -7.45 -12.83 -6.65
CA PRO A 55 -6.67 -12.65 -7.86
C PRO A 55 -7.01 -13.69 -8.93
N THR A 56 -7.12 -13.26 -10.18
CA THR A 56 -7.24 -14.14 -11.34
C THR A 56 -6.03 -15.06 -11.42
N GLU A 57 -6.18 -16.25 -12.02
CA GLU A 57 -5.07 -17.21 -12.19
C GLU A 57 -3.81 -16.60 -12.81
N LYS A 58 -3.95 -15.78 -13.86
CA LYS A 58 -2.83 -15.03 -14.46
C LYS A 58 -2.14 -14.09 -13.46
N MET A 59 -2.92 -13.45 -12.59
CA MET A 59 -2.37 -12.55 -11.55
C MET A 59 -1.65 -13.35 -10.46
N ARG A 60 -2.16 -14.52 -10.06
CA ARG A 60 -1.45 -15.41 -9.12
C ARG A 60 -0.12 -15.88 -9.70
N MET A 61 -0.11 -16.38 -10.94
CA MET A 61 1.14 -16.79 -11.61
C MET A 61 2.16 -15.64 -11.65
N HIS A 62 1.71 -14.43 -11.99
CA HIS A 62 2.58 -13.25 -11.98
C HIS A 62 3.14 -12.96 -10.58
N GLN A 63 2.31 -13.01 -9.54
CA GLN A 63 2.76 -12.83 -8.14
C GLN A 63 3.77 -13.90 -7.72
N ASP A 64 3.56 -15.15 -8.10
CA ASP A 64 4.49 -16.26 -7.83
C ASP A 64 5.82 -16.06 -8.56
N GLU A 65 5.81 -15.58 -9.80
CA GLU A 65 7.01 -15.24 -10.55
C GLU A 65 7.79 -14.09 -9.89
N GLU A 66 7.11 -13.03 -9.48
CA GLU A 66 7.74 -11.91 -8.77
C GLU A 66 8.29 -12.32 -7.40
N ALA A 67 7.60 -13.22 -6.67
CA ALA A 67 8.11 -13.80 -5.43
C ALA A 67 9.39 -14.61 -5.68
N LYS A 68 9.40 -15.49 -6.68
CA LYS A 68 10.60 -16.26 -7.08
C LYS A 68 11.75 -15.36 -7.50
N LYS A 69 11.47 -14.24 -8.19
CA LYS A 69 12.50 -13.25 -8.56
C LYS A 69 13.12 -12.60 -7.32
N ARG A 70 12.30 -12.19 -6.35
CA ARG A 70 12.78 -11.63 -5.07
C ARG A 70 13.63 -12.64 -4.30
N GLU A 71 13.20 -13.90 -4.19
CA GLU A 71 13.98 -14.96 -3.55
C GLU A 71 15.34 -15.19 -4.21
N LYS A 72 15.37 -15.29 -5.55
CA LYS A 72 16.63 -15.42 -6.30
C LYS A 72 17.55 -14.23 -6.07
N ARG A 73 17.00 -13.02 -6.03
CA ARG A 73 17.76 -11.79 -5.73
C ARG A 73 18.35 -11.85 -4.32
N LEU A 74 17.57 -12.27 -3.32
CA LEU A 74 18.06 -12.43 -1.94
C LEU A 74 19.25 -13.37 -1.87
N LEU A 75 19.11 -14.58 -2.43
CA LEU A 75 20.17 -15.60 -2.41
C LEU A 75 21.44 -15.10 -3.10
N SER A 76 21.31 -14.46 -4.27
CA SER A 76 22.44 -13.90 -5.00
C SER A 76 23.18 -12.82 -4.20
N THR A 77 22.44 -11.88 -3.61
CA THR A 77 23.02 -10.82 -2.77
C THR A 77 23.69 -11.40 -1.52
N TYR A 78 23.06 -12.39 -0.90
CA TYR A 78 23.60 -13.06 0.29
C TYR A 78 24.91 -13.79 0.01
N GLU A 79 25.03 -14.49 -1.12
CA GLU A 79 26.30 -15.14 -1.50
C GLU A 79 27.40 -14.12 -1.83
N LYS A 80 27.05 -13.00 -2.47
CA LYS A 80 28.00 -11.89 -2.67
C LYS A 80 28.49 -11.32 -1.34
N TRP A 81 27.59 -11.10 -0.40
CA TRP A 81 27.94 -10.62 0.94
C TRP A 81 28.84 -11.59 1.70
N LYS A 82 28.55 -12.90 1.67
CA LYS A 82 29.46 -13.91 2.23
C LYS A 82 30.86 -13.80 1.64
N LEU A 83 30.99 -13.59 0.33
CA LEU A 83 32.27 -13.41 -0.32
C LEU A 83 32.97 -12.12 0.15
N GLN A 84 32.23 -11.01 0.24
CA GLN A 84 32.74 -9.73 0.78
C GLN A 84 33.26 -9.90 2.21
N ILE A 85 32.52 -10.57 3.10
CA ILE A 85 32.95 -10.84 4.48
C ILE A 85 34.25 -11.66 4.50
N ARG A 86 34.35 -12.70 3.66
CA ARG A 86 35.59 -13.51 3.56
C ARG A 86 36.77 -12.69 3.08
N LYS A 87 36.56 -11.82 2.08
CA LYS A 87 37.57 -10.91 1.55
C LYS A 87 38.02 -9.90 2.62
N ALA A 88 37.07 -9.25 3.28
CA ALA A 88 37.30 -8.30 4.37
C ALA A 88 38.13 -8.95 5.49
N ARG A 89 37.74 -10.14 5.94
CA ARG A 89 38.50 -10.91 6.95
C ARG A 89 39.93 -11.19 6.50
N ASN A 90 40.17 -11.48 5.23
CA ASN A 90 41.52 -11.70 4.72
C ASN A 90 42.32 -10.38 4.64
N GLN A 91 41.70 -9.27 4.28
CA GLN A 91 42.34 -7.95 4.27
C GLN A 91 42.77 -7.53 5.69
N LEU A 92 41.96 -7.82 6.71
CA LEU A 92 42.28 -7.55 8.11
C LEU A 92 43.48 -8.35 8.66
N LYS A 93 43.97 -9.36 7.94
CA LYS A 93 45.20 -10.09 8.32
C LYS A 93 46.47 -9.33 7.97
N VAL A 94 46.36 -8.31 7.12
CA VAL A 94 47.47 -7.45 6.70
C VAL A 94 47.32 -6.10 7.40
N TYR A 95 48.42 -5.41 7.63
CA TYR A 95 48.38 -4.03 8.11
C TYR A 95 47.61 -3.16 7.11
N MET A 96 46.60 -2.43 7.58
CA MET A 96 45.68 -1.65 6.77
C MET A 96 45.58 -0.24 7.36
N HIS A 97 45.52 0.78 6.51
CA HIS A 97 45.38 2.15 6.98
C HIS A 97 43.97 2.39 7.55
N GLU A 98 43.84 3.28 8.54
CA GLU A 98 42.56 3.54 9.21
C GLU A 98 41.45 3.98 8.23
N SER A 99 41.81 4.80 7.23
CA SER A 99 40.85 5.22 6.19
C SER A 99 40.32 4.04 5.36
N GLU A 100 41.17 3.07 5.05
CA GLU A 100 40.78 1.87 4.30
C GLU A 100 39.90 0.95 5.16
N LEU A 101 40.21 0.86 6.46
CA LEU A 101 39.39 0.13 7.43
C LEU A 101 37.97 0.73 7.53
N TRP A 102 37.86 2.06 7.56
CA TRP A 102 36.57 2.74 7.57
C TRP A 102 35.74 2.43 6.32
N LEU A 103 36.35 2.50 5.13
CA LEU A 103 35.68 2.16 3.87
C LEU A 103 35.19 0.70 3.88
N LEU A 104 36.00 -0.22 4.41
CA LEU A 104 35.62 -1.63 4.53
C LEU A 104 34.41 -1.81 5.45
N ILE A 105 34.39 -1.14 6.59
CA ILE A 105 33.27 -1.19 7.54
C ILE A 105 31.99 -0.64 6.89
N GLU A 106 32.08 0.47 6.17
CA GLU A 106 30.94 1.07 5.49
C GLU A 106 30.38 0.15 4.39
N GLU A 107 31.25 -0.47 3.58
CA GLU A 107 30.85 -1.44 2.57
C GLU A 107 30.13 -2.66 3.19
N LEU A 108 30.65 -3.19 4.30
CA LEU A 108 30.04 -4.31 5.00
C LEU A 108 28.69 -3.96 5.64
N LYS A 109 28.56 -2.76 6.22
CA LYS A 109 27.29 -2.26 6.76
C LYS A 109 26.24 -2.09 5.66
N LYS A 110 26.62 -1.48 4.54
CA LYS A 110 25.72 -1.28 3.40
C LYS A 110 25.19 -2.60 2.86
N SER A 111 26.08 -3.57 2.62
CA SER A 111 25.69 -4.90 2.13
C SER A 111 24.81 -5.68 3.12
N GLN A 112 25.03 -5.50 4.43
CA GLN A 112 24.13 -6.04 5.46
C GLN A 112 22.72 -5.42 5.37
N ILE A 113 22.63 -4.09 5.23
CA ILE A 113 21.36 -3.37 5.09
C ILE A 113 20.62 -3.84 3.84
N ASP A 114 21.32 -3.96 2.71
CA ASP A 114 20.74 -4.41 1.44
C ASP A 114 20.09 -5.81 1.58
N ILE A 115 20.76 -6.75 2.25
CA ILE A 115 20.20 -8.09 2.49
C ILE A 115 18.98 -8.03 3.39
N THR A 116 19.05 -7.22 4.46
CA THR A 116 17.97 -7.08 5.43
C THR A 116 16.72 -6.50 4.76
N ASN A 117 16.89 -5.50 3.89
CA ASN A 117 15.81 -4.89 3.13
C ASN A 117 15.16 -5.91 2.19
N ILE A 118 15.95 -6.63 1.38
CA ILE A 118 15.40 -7.65 0.46
C ILE A 118 14.69 -8.76 1.24
N TYR A 119 15.20 -9.16 2.40
CA TYR A 119 14.55 -10.15 3.24
C TYR A 119 13.21 -9.63 3.79
N SER A 120 13.16 -8.37 4.22
CA SER A 120 11.92 -7.73 4.69
C SER A 120 10.89 -7.54 3.60
N GLU A 121 11.31 -7.37 2.33
CA GLU A 121 10.39 -7.32 1.20
C GLU A 121 9.71 -8.67 0.92
N ILE A 122 10.36 -9.79 1.29
CA ILE A 122 9.86 -11.14 1.05
C ILE A 122 8.91 -11.62 2.16
N ARG A 123 9.15 -11.19 3.39
CA ARG A 123 8.46 -11.67 4.60
C ARG A 123 7.22 -10.84 4.94
#